data_AF-A0AAA9SM45-F1
#
_entry.id   AF-A0AAA9SM45-F1
#
_cell.length_a   1.000
_cell.length_b   1.000
_cell.length_c   1.000
_cell.angle_alpha   90.00
_cell.angle_beta   90.00
_cell.angle_gamma   90.00
#
_symmetry.space_group_name_H-M   'P 1'
#
loop_
_entity.id
_entity.type
_entity.pdbx_description
1 polymer ?
#
loop_
_entity_poly.entity_id
_entity_poly.type
_entity_poly.pdbx_seq_one_letter_code
_entity_poly.pdbx_strand_id
1 'polypeptide(L)'
;MVSNPVHGLPFLPGTSFKDLTKTAFHRSQTLGYRNGYAVVRRPTVGIGGDRLQVNQLSQADLDELASKIPILTYGQARQAPPAAFVPAHVAFDKKLYISSRLLRC
;
A
#
# COMPACT_ATOMS: atom_id res chain seq x y z
N MET A 1 1.16 -24.01 4.49
CA MET A 1 2.59 -24.19 4.18
C MET A 1 3.17 -22.81 3.96
N VAL A 2 3.82 -22.25 4.97
CA VAL A 2 4.68 -21.07 4.82
C VAL A 2 6.07 -21.56 5.18
N SER A 3 6.86 -21.83 4.15
CA SER A 3 8.30 -21.97 4.27
C SER A 3 8.82 -20.58 4.63
N ASN A 4 9.55 -20.47 5.74
CA ASN A 4 10.18 -19.21 6.12
C ASN A 4 11.09 -18.78 4.95
N PRO A 5 10.84 -17.63 4.31
CA PRO A 5 11.68 -17.20 3.22
C PRO A 5 13.05 -16.88 3.80
N VAL A 6 14.08 -17.59 3.31
CA VAL A 6 15.42 -17.00 3.27
C VAL A 6 15.23 -15.74 2.43
N HIS A 7 15.32 -14.60 3.11
CA HIS A 7 14.85 -13.29 2.70
C HIS A 7 15.11 -12.99 1.21
N GLY A 8 14.06 -13.00 0.39
CA GLY A 8 14.09 -12.43 -0.97
C GLY A 8 14.39 -13.37 -2.14
N LEU A 9 14.58 -14.68 -1.93
CA LEU A 9 14.75 -15.62 -3.05
C LEU A 9 13.40 -16.07 -3.66
N PRO A 10 13.31 -16.21 -5.00
CA PRO A 10 12.10 -16.72 -5.66
C PRO A 10 11.86 -18.20 -5.31
N PHE A 11 10.59 -18.60 -5.22
CA PHE A 11 10.21 -20.00 -5.03
C PHE A 11 10.40 -20.78 -6.32
N LEU A 12 11.49 -21.53 -6.40
CA LEU A 12 11.75 -22.47 -7.48
C LEU A 12 11.27 -23.88 -7.07
N PRO A 13 10.74 -24.69 -7.99
CA PRO A 13 10.42 -26.07 -7.69
C PRO A 13 11.69 -26.81 -7.24
N GLY A 14 11.60 -27.50 -6.10
CA GLY A 14 12.73 -28.24 -5.51
C GLY A 14 13.53 -27.50 -4.43
N THR A 15 13.36 -26.18 -4.25
CA THR A 15 14.09 -25.40 -3.21
C THR A 15 13.32 -25.17 -1.92
N SER A 16 12.25 -25.94 -1.68
CA SER A 16 11.42 -25.81 -0.48
C SER A 16 11.96 -26.65 0.67
N PHE A 17 12.37 -26.01 1.77
CA PHE A 17 12.68 -26.69 3.04
C PHE A 17 11.39 -26.89 3.85
N LYS A 18 11.10 -28.14 4.24
CA LYS A 18 10.01 -28.46 5.17
C LYS A 18 10.57 -28.55 6.58
N ASP A 19 10.06 -27.71 7.47
CA ASP A 19 10.37 -27.78 8.88
C ASP A 19 9.63 -28.96 9.54
N LEU A 20 10.39 -29.94 10.04
CA LEU A 20 9.86 -31.15 10.69
C LEU A 20 9.37 -30.88 12.13
N THR A 21 9.73 -29.74 12.73
CA THR A 21 9.32 -29.41 14.10
C THR A 21 7.87 -28.95 14.20
N LYS A 22 7.28 -28.54 13.07
CA LYS A 22 5.88 -28.10 13.00
C LYS A 22 4.95 -29.30 13.03
N THR A 23 4.26 -29.50 14.16
CA THR A 23 3.33 -30.63 14.37
C THR A 23 1.85 -30.20 14.36
N ALA A 24 1.57 -28.92 14.61
CA ALA A 24 0.22 -28.39 14.73
C ALA A 24 -0.36 -27.99 13.35
N PHE A 25 -0.98 -28.94 12.64
CA PHE A 25 -1.56 -28.70 11.31
C PHE A 25 -3.04 -28.26 11.30
N HIS A 26 -3.58 -27.91 12.47
CA HIS A 26 -4.98 -27.56 12.62
C HIS A 26 -5.25 -26.19 11.99
N ARG A 27 -6.36 -26.06 11.26
CA ARG A 27 -6.74 -24.79 10.64
C ARG A 27 -7.59 -23.98 11.61
N SER A 28 -7.24 -22.72 11.81
CA SER A 28 -8.06 -21.78 12.56
C SER A 28 -9.33 -21.45 11.78
N GLN A 29 -10.48 -21.47 12.45
CA GLN A 29 -11.76 -21.06 11.85
C GLN A 29 -11.78 -19.54 11.68
N THR A 30 -11.72 -19.07 10.44
CA THR A 30 -11.73 -17.65 10.11
C THR A 30 -13.06 -17.15 9.58
N LEU A 31 -13.91 -18.05 9.06
CA LEU A 31 -15.23 -17.72 8.52
C LEU A 31 -16.31 -18.24 9.48
N GLY A 32 -17.05 -17.34 10.13
CA GLY A 32 -18.23 -17.67 10.94
C GLY A 32 -19.50 -17.09 10.34
N TYR A 33 -20.66 -17.62 10.74
CA TYR A 33 -21.96 -17.01 10.47
C TYR A 33 -22.67 -16.76 11.79
N ARG A 34 -23.26 -15.57 11.94
CA ARG A 34 -24.08 -15.21 13.11
C ARG A 34 -25.33 -14.49 12.61
N ASN A 35 -26.49 -15.07 12.88
CA ASN A 35 -27.80 -14.52 12.50
C ASN A 35 -27.92 -14.20 11.00
N GLY A 36 -27.37 -15.05 10.13
CA GLY A 36 -27.39 -14.85 8.67
C GLY A 36 -26.28 -13.95 8.12
N TYR A 37 -25.49 -13.30 8.97
CA TYR A 37 -24.36 -12.46 8.54
C TYR A 37 -23.03 -13.19 8.65
N ALA A 38 -22.16 -13.00 7.65
CA ALA A 38 -20.79 -13.51 7.68
C ALA A 38 -19.94 -12.70 8.66
N VAL A 39 -19.36 -13.39 9.64
CA VAL A 39 -18.44 -12.82 10.63
C VAL A 39 -17.04 -13.35 10.35
N VAL A 40 -16.15 -12.47 9.91
CA VAL A 40 -14.75 -12.82 9.66
C VAL A 40 -13.96 -12.66 10.97
N ARG A 41 -13.33 -13.75 11.42
CA ARG A 41 -12.42 -13.74 12.57
C ARG A 41 -10.98 -13.82 12.08
N ARG A 42 -10.15 -12.86 12.48
CA ARG A 42 -8.72 -12.86 12.15
C ARG A 42 -7.98 -13.87 13.04
N PRO A 43 -7.22 -14.82 12.47
CA PRO A 43 -6.44 -15.76 13.25
C PRO A 43 -5.19 -15.08 13.81
N THR A 44 -4.83 -15.41 15.06
CA THR A 44 -3.62 -14.90 15.73
C THR A 44 -2.40 -15.77 15.44
N VAL A 45 -2.62 -17.07 15.24
CA VAL A 45 -1.58 -18.07 14.97
C VAL A 45 -1.87 -18.78 13.66
N GLY A 46 -0.80 -19.05 12.92
CA GLY A 46 -0.82 -19.80 11.67
C GLY A 46 -0.69 -21.31 11.92
N ILE A 47 -0.68 -22.05 10.81
CA ILE A 47 -0.45 -23.49 10.82
C ILE A 47 1.01 -23.75 11.22
N GLY A 48 1.23 -24.62 12.20
CA GLY A 48 2.54 -24.88 12.78
C GLY A 48 2.85 -24.06 14.04
N GLY A 49 1.89 -23.28 14.55
CA GLY A 49 2.06 -22.49 15.79
C GLY A 49 2.77 -21.15 15.61
N ASP A 50 3.20 -20.83 14.39
CA ASP A 50 3.84 -19.55 14.08
C ASP A 50 2.87 -18.39 14.34
N ARG A 51 3.32 -17.37 15.08
CA ARG A 51 2.56 -16.13 15.22
C ARG A 51 2.48 -15.44 13.86
N LEU A 52 1.27 -15.18 13.39
CA LEU A 52 1.08 -14.39 12.19
C LEU A 52 1.52 -12.96 12.50
N GLN A 53 2.36 -12.37 11.64
CA GLN A 53 2.69 -10.94 11.74
C GLN A 53 1.39 -10.16 11.56
N VAL A 54 0.88 -9.67 12.68
CA VAL A 54 -0.14 -8.64 12.70
C VAL A 54 0.65 -7.33 12.74
N ASN A 55 0.39 -6.42 11.80
CA ASN A 55 0.83 -5.01 11.93
C ASN A 55 0.07 -4.39 13.12
N GLN A 56 0.43 -4.79 14.34
CA GLN A 56 0.05 -4.12 15.57
C GLN A 56 1.12 -3.05 15.79
N LEU A 57 0.93 -1.91 15.15
CA LEU A 57 1.69 -0.71 15.51
C LEU A 57 1.34 -0.40 16.97
N SER A 58 2.36 -0.21 17.81
CA SER A 58 2.14 0.21 19.18
C SER A 58 1.59 1.65 19.19
N GLN A 59 0.97 2.07 20.29
CA GLN A 59 0.47 3.45 20.40
C GLN A 59 1.60 4.48 20.19
N ALA A 60 2.81 4.17 20.66
CA ALA A 60 3.99 5.02 20.45
C ALA A 60 4.39 5.11 18.96
N ASP A 61 4.35 3.99 18.24
CA ASP A 61 4.64 3.98 16.80
C ASP A 61 3.58 4.75 16.00
N LEU A 62 2.31 4.69 16.45
CA LEU A 62 1.21 5.46 15.86
C LEU A 62 1.38 6.96 16.10
N ASP A 63 1.75 7.37 17.31
CA ASP A 63 1.95 8.78 17.67
C ASP A 63 3.15 9.38 16.90
N GLU A 64 4.23 8.61 16.75
CA GLU A 64 5.37 9.00 15.91
C GLU A 64 4.97 9.13 14.43
N LEU A 65 4.16 8.21 13.92
CA LEU A 65 3.71 8.25 12.53
C LEU A 65 2.71 9.39 12.26
N ALA A 66 1.84 9.70 13.23
CA ALA A 66 0.91 10.82 13.18
C ALA A 66 1.63 12.17 13.19
N SER A 67 2.77 12.27 13.87
CA SER A 67 3.66 13.44 13.86
C SER A 67 4.37 13.59 12.51
N LYS A 68 4.86 12.48 11.93
CA LYS A 68 5.62 12.49 10.67
C LYS A 68 4.74 12.67 9.43
N ILE A 69 3.49 12.23 9.47
CA ILE A 69 2.59 12.25 8.32
C ILE A 69 1.33 13.02 8.69
N PRO A 70 1.29 14.35 8.46
CA PRO A 70 0.11 15.17 8.75
C PRO A 70 -1.15 14.71 7.98
N ILE A 71 -0.99 13.92 6.92
CA ILE A 71 -2.09 13.31 6.14
C ILE A 71 -2.87 12.27 6.96
N LEU A 72 -2.23 11.55 7.89
CA LEU A 72 -2.92 10.58 8.75
C LEU A 72 -3.80 11.27 9.81
N THR A 73 -3.36 12.43 10.31
CA THR A 73 -4.05 13.20 11.36
C THR A 73 -5.12 14.13 10.81
N TYR A 74 -4.85 14.78 9.67
CA TYR A 74 -5.70 15.85 9.13
C TYR A 74 -6.29 15.52 7.74
N GLY A 75 -5.98 14.34 7.16
CA GLY A 75 -6.40 13.97 5.82
C GLY A 75 -5.55 14.63 4.72
N GLN A 76 -5.90 14.38 3.46
CA GLN A 76 -5.23 15.05 2.34
C GLN A 76 -5.48 16.57 2.42
N ALA A 77 -4.41 17.36 2.31
CA ALA A 77 -4.53 18.80 2.20
C ALA A 77 -5.47 19.13 1.02
N ARG A 78 -6.45 20.01 1.28
CA ARG A 78 -7.41 20.44 0.26
C ARG A 78 -6.63 20.98 -0.93
N GLN A 79 -6.71 20.30 -2.07
CA GLN A 79 -6.07 20.74 -3.29
C GLN A 79 -6.57 22.15 -3.61
N ALA A 80 -5.64 23.05 -3.95
CA ALA A 80 -6.00 24.39 -4.39
C ALA A 80 -7.01 24.26 -5.53
N PRO A 81 -8.05 25.14 -5.58
CA PRO A 81 -8.97 25.14 -6.69
C PRO A 81 -8.20 25.17 -8.01
N PRO A 82 -8.57 24.33 -9.00
CA PRO A 82 -7.93 24.39 -10.30
C PRO A 82 -8.07 25.81 -10.86
N ALA A 83 -7.01 26.28 -11.54
CA ALA A 83 -7.05 27.59 -12.18
C ALA A 83 -8.24 27.67 -13.14
N ALA A 84 -8.89 28.84 -13.21
CA ALA A 84 -10.00 29.04 -14.11
C ALA A 84 -9.57 28.75 -15.56
N PHE A 85 -10.42 28.05 -16.31
CA PHE A 85 -10.18 27.79 -17.71
C PHE A 85 -10.16 29.10 -18.50
N VAL A 86 -9.05 29.37 -19.21
CA VAL A 86 -8.91 30.52 -20.10
C VAL A 86 -8.90 30.03 -21.55
N PRO A 87 -9.89 30.39 -22.37
CA PRO A 87 -9.92 30.02 -23.79
C PRO A 87 -8.69 30.52 -24.56
N ALA A 88 -8.25 29.77 -25.57
CA ALA A 88 -7.05 30.08 -26.35
C ALA A 88 -7.08 31.50 -26.97
N HIS A 89 -8.24 31.96 -27.45
CA HIS A 89 -8.38 33.30 -28.04
C HIS A 89 -8.17 34.43 -27.01
N VAL A 90 -8.41 34.19 -25.72
CA VAL A 90 -8.11 35.13 -24.63
C VAL A 90 -6.65 35.01 -24.18
N ALA A 91 -6.14 33.77 -24.08
CA ALA A 91 -4.78 33.49 -23.59
C ALA A 91 -3.67 33.97 -24.56
N PHE A 92 -3.98 34.03 -25.85
CA PHE A 92 -3.08 34.43 -26.92
C PHE A 92 -3.46 35.75 -27.58
N ASP A 93 -4.34 36.55 -26.98
CA ASP A 93 -4.58 37.92 -27.46
C ASP A 93 -3.24 38.67 -27.54
N LYS A 94 -2.91 39.16 -28.74
CA LYS A 94 -1.66 39.87 -29.08
C LYS A 94 -0.36 39.04 -29.03
N LYS A 95 -0.41 37.74 -28.80
CA LYS A 95 0.79 36.87 -28.87
C LYS A 95 1.01 36.41 -30.30
N LEU A 96 2.14 36.79 -30.89
CA LEU A 96 2.55 36.41 -32.24
C LEU A 96 3.87 35.65 -32.18
N TYR A 97 4.00 34.60 -32.98
CA TYR A 97 5.24 33.84 -33.11
C TYR A 97 6.09 34.46 -34.21
N ILE A 98 7.33 34.85 -33.88
CA ILE A 98 8.31 35.36 -34.86
C ILE A 98 9.51 34.40 -34.84
N SER A 99 9.77 33.77 -35.98
CA SER A 99 10.98 32.97 -36.19
C SER A 99 11.99 33.80 -36.99
N SER A 100 13.03 34.28 -36.33
CA SER A 100 14.15 34.96 -36.99
C SER A 100 15.12 33.91 -37.54
N ARG A 101 14.99 33.57 -38.82
CA ARG A 101 15.99 32.77 -39.53
C ARG A 101 17.14 33.69 -39.95
N LEU A 102 18.24 33.66 -39.20
CA LEU A 102 19.49 34.29 -39.61
C LEU A 102 20.09 33.45 -40.74
N LEU A 103 19.81 33.81 -41.99
CA LEU A 103 20.67 33.40 -43.11
C LEU A 103 21.96 34.20 -42.98
N ARG A 104 22.98 33.58 -42.36
CA ARG A 104 24.36 34.05 -42.49
C ARG A 104 24.82 33.71 -43.90
N CYS A 105 25.13 34.73 -44.69
CA CYS A 105 25.93 34.61 -45.91
C CYS A 105 27.40 34.46 -45.54
#